data_AF-A0AAD8LF23-F1
#
_entry.id   AF-A0AAD8LF23-F1
#
_cell.length_a   1.000
_cell.length_b   1.000
_cell.length_c   1.000
_cell.angle_alpha   90.00
_cell.angle_beta   90.00
_cell.angle_gamma   90.00
#
_symmetry.space_group_name_H-M   'P 1'
#
loop_
_entity.id
_entity.type
_entity.pdbx_description
1 polymer ?
#
loop_
_entity_poly.entity_id
_entity_poly.type
_entity_poly.pdbx_seq_one_letter_code
_entity_poly.pdbx_strand_id
1 'polypeptide(L)'
;MSKTREALKHLLAMPRIMNDARAKMILLDCLELYANAINHLRNLTSRMNQNDVRKWFGVTMVNHQACLKHSNKLFVDMLHEYKPLASTLSITHNHGFVRLAEEGTQANLVVAQDGSGDFYTITEAIEVAENQRNGTDIFVIYVKAGIYKENIVIKRFMINLILVGDGIDATVITNDKNIYDGLLTSNTATVQVWGQGFVAVGITFENTAGPEKQQAIALLSGSDLSVFYKCSFKGYQDTLCLLENRQFLRECDIYGTVDFIFGDASAVLQNCNIYVRTPLPGQENTITAQGRNNLGSNTGFVIQDSRVTMAPDSTQTDGLVMTFLGRPWRDYSRVVYIKCDLDVVIDPAGWLPYRGNTAFDRVYYAEYMNKGKGSNTSGRITWPGYHVLTTDEEAEQFSVRMFLSGESWIPKTGLPFYYDI
;
A
#
# COMPACT_ATOMS: atom_id res chain seq x y z
N MET A 1 30.14 22.95 -7.89
CA MET A 1 30.06 24.40 -8.12
C MET A 1 30.21 24.82 -9.59
N SER A 2 31.10 24.23 -10.39
CA SER A 2 31.29 24.60 -11.81
C SER A 2 30.02 24.40 -12.66
N LYS A 3 29.43 23.19 -12.61
CA LYS A 3 28.22 22.82 -13.37
C LYS A 3 26.98 23.65 -13.02
N THR A 4 26.86 24.10 -11.78
CA THR A 4 25.76 24.97 -11.30
C THR A 4 25.86 26.39 -11.88
N ARG A 5 27.08 26.87 -12.13
CA ARG A 5 27.35 28.19 -12.72
C ARG A 5 27.07 28.19 -14.22
N GLU A 6 27.28 27.05 -14.87
CA GLU A 6 27.02 26.82 -16.28
C GLU A 6 25.51 26.71 -16.58
N ALA A 7 24.77 25.98 -15.74
CA ALA A 7 23.31 25.94 -15.78
C ALA A 7 22.68 27.35 -15.62
N LEU A 8 23.24 28.17 -14.72
CA LEU A 8 22.79 29.55 -14.49
C LEU A 8 23.06 30.48 -15.70
N LYS A 9 24.19 30.30 -16.40
CA LYS A 9 24.49 31.05 -17.63
C LYS A 9 23.52 30.72 -18.76
N HIS A 10 23.13 29.45 -18.89
CA HIS A 10 22.14 29.02 -19.88
C HIS A 10 20.72 29.51 -19.52
N LEU A 11 20.36 29.52 -18.24
CA LEU A 11 19.07 30.03 -17.76
C LEU A 11 18.92 31.55 -18.00
N LEU A 12 20.00 32.31 -17.80
CA LEU A 12 20.04 33.76 -18.00
C LEU A 12 20.09 34.18 -19.48
N ALA A 13 20.40 33.24 -20.38
CA ALA A 13 20.47 33.47 -21.83
C ALA A 13 19.15 33.18 -22.57
N MET A 14 18.08 32.77 -21.86
CA MET A 14 16.80 32.43 -22.49
C MET A 14 16.05 33.67 -23.04
N PRO A 15 15.41 33.60 -24.22
CA PRO A 15 14.79 34.75 -24.87
C PRO A 15 13.65 35.38 -24.06
N ARG A 16 13.59 36.72 -24.09
CA ARG A 16 12.69 37.63 -23.37
C ARG A 16 11.19 37.59 -23.75
N ILE A 17 10.66 36.48 -24.28
CA ILE A 17 9.27 36.44 -24.75
C ILE A 17 8.45 35.49 -23.87
N MET A 18 8.21 35.91 -22.63
CA MET A 18 7.04 35.44 -21.88
C MET A 18 6.01 36.57 -21.86
N ASN A 19 4.91 36.37 -22.59
CA ASN A 19 3.80 37.32 -22.69
C ASN A 19 2.83 37.24 -21.50
N ASP A 20 3.04 36.30 -20.57
CA ASP A 20 2.25 36.18 -19.35
C ASP A 20 2.99 36.84 -18.19
N ALA A 21 2.52 38.03 -17.80
CA ALA A 21 3.06 38.82 -16.70
C ALA A 21 2.97 38.08 -15.35
N ARG A 22 1.97 37.22 -15.15
CA ARG A 22 1.77 36.47 -13.90
C ARG A 22 2.73 35.29 -13.80
N ALA A 23 2.92 34.55 -14.90
CA ALA A 23 3.91 33.47 -14.95
C ALA A 23 5.34 34.00 -14.77
N LYS A 24 5.62 35.19 -15.33
CA LYS A 24 6.92 35.87 -15.16
C LYS A 24 7.18 36.28 -13.71
N MET A 25 6.18 36.82 -13.01
CA MET A 25 6.30 37.15 -11.58
C MET A 25 6.53 35.91 -10.72
N ILE A 26 5.78 34.84 -10.95
CA ILE A 26 5.92 33.57 -10.20
C ILE A 26 7.31 32.95 -10.42
N LEU A 27 7.84 33.00 -11.64
CA LEU A 27 9.19 32.50 -11.93
C LEU A 27 10.25 33.38 -11.26
N LEU A 28 10.09 34.70 -11.25
CA LEU A 28 10.99 35.63 -10.57
C LEU A 28 11.00 35.39 -9.05
N ASP A 29 9.83 35.20 -8.44
CA ASP A 29 9.69 34.88 -7.02
C ASP A 29 10.38 33.55 -6.67
N CYS A 30 10.20 32.51 -7.50
CA CYS A 30 10.91 31.24 -7.32
C CYS A 30 12.43 31.42 -7.43
N LEU A 31 12.91 32.16 -8.43
CA LEU A 31 14.35 32.41 -8.61
C LEU A 31 14.96 33.21 -7.46
N GLU A 32 14.23 34.19 -6.92
CA GLU A 32 14.64 34.97 -5.75
C GLU A 32 14.71 34.11 -4.49
N LEU A 33 13.74 33.23 -4.27
CA LEU A 33 13.74 32.28 -3.16
C LEU A 33 14.92 31.30 -3.22
N TYR A 34 15.26 30.78 -4.40
CA TYR A 34 16.46 29.96 -4.58
C TYR A 34 17.75 30.73 -4.35
N ALA A 35 17.83 31.96 -4.86
CA ALA A 35 19.01 32.81 -4.67
C ALA A 35 19.25 33.12 -3.19
N ASN A 36 18.17 33.39 -2.44
CA ASN A 36 18.23 33.62 -0.99
C ASN A 36 18.64 32.36 -0.22
N ALA A 37 18.07 31.19 -0.54
CA ALA A 37 18.48 29.92 0.07
C ALA A 37 19.98 29.62 -0.17
N ILE A 38 20.47 29.86 -1.39
CA ILE A 38 21.88 29.64 -1.75
C ILE A 38 22.80 30.65 -1.07
N ASN A 39 22.43 31.93 -0.99
CA ASN A 39 23.22 32.94 -0.30
C ASN A 39 23.28 32.68 1.21
N HIS A 40 22.20 32.24 1.83
CA HIS A 40 22.21 31.81 3.22
C HIS A 40 23.08 30.56 3.43
N LEU A 41 22.96 29.54 2.59
CA LEU A 41 23.82 28.34 2.66
C LEU A 41 25.31 28.67 2.47
N ARG A 42 25.65 29.65 1.63
CA ARG A 42 27.05 30.13 1.47
C ARG A 42 27.56 30.90 2.68
N ASN A 43 26.71 31.68 3.36
CA ASN A 43 27.11 32.45 4.54
C ASN A 43 27.21 31.60 5.82
N LEU A 44 26.78 30.33 5.79
CA LEU A 44 26.76 29.43 6.95
C LEU A 44 28.03 28.57 7.12
N THR A 45 29.08 28.80 6.34
CA THR A 45 30.35 28.06 6.50
C THR A 45 31.28 28.71 7.53
N SER A 46 31.23 28.19 8.77
CA SER A 46 32.43 27.83 9.56
C SER A 46 32.12 27.29 10.97
N ARG A 47 30.87 27.31 11.48
CA ARG A 47 30.56 26.82 12.84
C ARG A 47 29.11 26.31 13.05
N MET A 48 28.67 25.22 12.41
CA MET A 48 27.32 24.69 12.70
C MET A 48 27.22 23.17 12.81
N ASN A 49 26.30 22.74 13.69
CA ASN A 49 25.96 21.35 14.00
C ASN A 49 24.87 20.81 13.05
N GLN A 50 24.66 19.49 13.06
CA GLN A 50 23.78 18.79 12.11
C GLN A 50 22.30 19.19 12.15
N ASN A 51 21.80 19.78 13.26
CA ASN A 51 20.37 20.12 13.40
C ASN A 51 19.99 21.36 12.59
N ASP A 52 20.90 22.34 12.51
CA ASP A 52 20.63 23.56 11.74
C ASP A 52 20.70 23.31 10.24
N VAL A 53 21.58 22.39 9.81
CA VAL A 53 21.64 21.91 8.41
C VAL A 53 20.32 21.23 8.01
N ARG A 54 19.78 20.36 8.88
CA ARG A 54 18.52 19.65 8.62
C ARG A 54 17.31 20.59 8.51
N LYS A 55 17.20 21.58 9.39
CA LYS A 55 16.12 22.58 9.36
C LYS A 55 16.13 23.37 8.04
N TRP A 56 17.29 23.84 7.61
CA TRP A 56 17.41 24.60 6.35
C TRP A 56 17.18 23.74 5.12
N PHE A 57 17.59 22.46 5.15
CA PHE A 57 17.27 21.51 4.09
C PHE A 57 15.76 21.29 3.97
N GLY A 58 15.05 21.18 5.10
CA GLY A 58 13.59 21.08 5.15
C GLY A 58 12.89 22.28 4.51
N VAL A 59 13.30 23.50 4.88
CA VAL A 59 12.74 24.74 4.31
C VAL A 59 13.00 24.83 2.80
N THR A 60 14.19 24.43 2.34
CA THR A 60 14.55 24.45 0.91
C THR A 60 13.71 23.44 0.10
N MET A 61 13.46 22.26 0.67
CA MET A 61 12.61 21.23 0.06
C MET A 61 11.14 21.68 -0.09
N VAL A 62 10.58 22.31 0.95
CA VAL A 62 9.20 22.82 0.92
C VAL A 62 9.05 23.91 -0.14
N ASN A 63 10.03 24.83 -0.22
CA ASN A 63 10.04 25.88 -1.25
C ASN A 63 10.18 25.27 -2.67
N HIS A 64 10.99 24.22 -2.83
CA HIS A 64 11.13 23.50 -4.10
C HIS A 64 9.81 22.85 -4.54
N GLN A 65 9.13 22.15 -3.63
CA GLN A 65 7.84 21.52 -3.90
C GLN A 65 6.75 22.56 -4.23
N ALA A 66 6.75 23.72 -3.56
CA ALA A 66 5.82 24.80 -3.86
C ALA A 66 6.00 25.37 -5.28
N CYS A 67 7.25 25.51 -5.75
CA CYS A 67 7.57 25.94 -7.12
C CYS A 67 7.19 24.88 -8.17
N LEU A 68 7.35 23.59 -7.87
CA LEU A 68 6.93 22.49 -8.76
C LEU A 68 5.40 22.42 -8.90
N LYS A 69 4.66 22.65 -7.81
CA LYS A 69 3.20 22.55 -7.79
C LYS A 69 2.51 23.60 -8.68
N HIS A 70 3.18 24.72 -8.98
CA HIS A 70 2.63 25.82 -9.79
C HIS A 70 3.04 25.80 -11.27
N SER A 71 3.87 24.85 -11.73
CA SER A 71 4.50 24.91 -13.06
C SER A 71 4.20 23.71 -13.96
N ASN A 72 2.92 23.34 -14.12
CA ASN A 72 2.55 22.14 -14.88
C ASN A 72 2.02 22.42 -16.30
N LYS A 73 2.92 22.88 -17.18
CA LYS A 73 2.85 22.67 -18.65
C LYS A 73 4.18 23.01 -19.34
N LEU A 74 4.85 24.07 -18.87
CA LEU A 74 6.08 24.60 -19.47
C LEU A 74 7.31 23.66 -19.39
N PHE A 75 7.36 22.78 -18.38
CA PHE A 75 8.51 21.90 -18.15
C PHE A 75 8.49 20.64 -19.03
N VAL A 76 7.30 20.20 -19.43
CA VAL A 76 7.10 19.01 -20.28
C VAL A 76 7.61 19.28 -21.70
N ASP A 77 7.36 20.49 -22.22
CA ASP A 77 7.84 20.90 -23.55
C ASP A 77 9.37 21.11 -23.57
N MET A 78 9.96 21.51 -22.43
CA MET A 78 11.40 21.77 -22.31
C MET A 78 12.25 20.48 -22.23
N LEU A 79 11.68 19.39 -21.70
CA LEU A 79 12.37 18.10 -21.57
C LEU A 79 12.52 17.36 -22.91
N HIS A 80 11.74 17.71 -23.92
CA HIS A 80 11.79 17.08 -25.24
C HIS A 80 13.03 17.49 -26.08
N GLU A 81 13.69 18.60 -25.76
CA GLU A 81 14.77 19.17 -26.59
C GLU A 81 16.20 18.88 -26.06
N TYR A 82 16.36 18.34 -24.85
CA TYR A 82 17.68 18.16 -24.20
C TYR A 82 18.05 16.69 -23.86
N LYS A 83 17.76 15.78 -24.80
CA LYS A 83 18.18 14.36 -24.72
C LYS A 83 19.69 14.07 -24.56
N PRO A 84 20.68 14.95 -24.88
CA PRO A 84 22.09 14.52 -24.81
C PRO A 84 22.81 14.72 -23.46
N LEU A 85 22.22 15.39 -22.45
CA LEU A 85 22.93 15.74 -21.20
C LEU A 85 22.46 14.99 -19.94
N ALA A 86 21.42 14.15 -20.05
CA ALA A 86 20.95 13.31 -18.94
C ALA A 86 21.91 12.15 -18.58
N SER A 87 22.89 11.85 -19.43
CA SER A 87 23.83 10.74 -19.22
C SER A 87 25.00 11.03 -18.27
N THR A 88 25.15 12.27 -17.76
CA THR A 88 26.37 12.67 -17.02
C THR A 88 26.16 13.33 -15.65
N LEU A 89 24.95 13.21 -15.09
CA LEU A 89 24.59 13.63 -13.73
C LEU A 89 23.90 12.48 -12.97
N SER A 90 24.63 11.38 -12.78
CA SER A 90 24.26 10.38 -11.78
C SER A 90 24.56 10.94 -10.39
N ILE A 91 23.64 11.75 -9.87
CA ILE A 91 23.48 11.91 -8.43
C ILE A 91 22.69 10.68 -8.02
N THR A 92 23.36 9.71 -7.41
CA THR A 92 22.77 8.50 -6.82
C THR A 92 21.79 8.88 -5.72
N HIS A 93 20.57 9.25 -6.12
CA HIS A 93 19.40 8.95 -5.33
C HIS A 93 19.21 7.44 -5.48
N ASN A 94 19.35 6.70 -4.38
CA ASN A 94 18.87 5.32 -4.33
C ASN A 94 17.34 5.35 -4.53
N HIS A 95 16.92 5.44 -5.79
CA HIS A 95 15.56 5.12 -6.20
C HIS A 95 15.42 3.62 -6.00
N GLY A 96 14.66 3.20 -4.99
CA GLY A 96 14.50 1.78 -4.68
C GLY A 96 13.91 0.99 -5.86
N PHE A 97 14.16 -0.32 -5.82
CA PHE A 97 14.06 -1.25 -6.95
C PHE A 97 12.71 -1.26 -7.68
N VAL A 98 11.61 -0.81 -7.07
CA VAL A 98 10.29 -0.76 -7.72
C VAL A 98 10.21 0.28 -8.85
N ARG A 99 10.90 1.44 -8.74
CA ARG A 99 10.90 2.45 -9.81
C ARG A 99 11.60 2.01 -11.09
N LEU A 100 12.35 0.92 -11.03
CA LEU A 100 13.07 0.35 -12.17
C LEU A 100 12.24 -0.73 -12.90
N ALA A 101 11.11 -1.14 -12.32
CA ALA A 101 10.25 -2.19 -12.84
C ALA A 101 8.98 -1.66 -13.55
N GLU A 102 8.59 -0.39 -13.34
CA GLU A 102 7.39 0.21 -13.97
C GLU A 102 7.52 0.37 -15.51
N GLU A 103 8.70 0.19 -16.10
CA GLU A 103 8.94 0.25 -17.56
C GLU A 103 9.49 -1.07 -18.15
N GLY A 104 9.54 -2.16 -17.38
CA GLY A 104 10.07 -3.46 -17.83
C GLY A 104 11.57 -3.49 -18.16
N THR A 105 12.31 -2.39 -18.02
CA THR A 105 13.72 -2.24 -18.44
C THR A 105 14.75 -2.86 -17.48
N GLN A 106 14.34 -3.40 -16.33
CA GLN A 106 15.20 -4.12 -15.38
C GLN A 106 14.58 -5.43 -14.81
N ALA A 107 13.62 -6.04 -15.49
CA ALA A 107 13.07 -7.33 -15.06
C ALA A 107 14.09 -8.47 -15.28
N ASN A 108 14.13 -9.45 -14.37
CA ASN A 108 14.90 -10.68 -14.57
C ASN A 108 14.20 -11.65 -15.51
N LEU A 109 12.86 -11.72 -15.41
CA LEU A 109 12.00 -12.50 -16.30
C LEU A 109 10.76 -11.67 -16.66
N VAL A 110 10.27 -11.84 -17.88
CA VAL A 110 9.04 -11.23 -18.38
C VAL A 110 8.02 -12.33 -18.69
N VAL A 111 6.80 -12.17 -18.21
CA VAL A 111 5.66 -13.05 -18.50
C VAL A 111 4.68 -12.30 -19.40
N ALA A 112 4.32 -12.88 -20.53
CA ALA A 112 3.34 -12.29 -21.46
C ALA A 112 2.58 -13.37 -22.25
N GLN A 113 1.25 -13.36 -22.17
CA GLN A 113 0.40 -14.33 -22.87
C GLN A 113 0.41 -14.14 -24.40
N ASP A 114 0.80 -12.96 -24.89
CA ASP A 114 0.91 -12.63 -26.32
C ASP A 114 2.22 -13.12 -26.98
N GLY A 115 3.10 -13.77 -26.22
CA GLY A 115 4.40 -14.27 -26.68
C GLY A 115 5.51 -13.22 -26.74
N SER A 116 5.27 -12.01 -26.22
CA SER A 116 6.28 -10.93 -26.19
C SER A 116 7.19 -10.94 -24.95
N GLY A 117 7.13 -12.00 -24.14
CA GLY A 117 7.92 -12.22 -22.93
C GLY A 117 8.70 -13.54 -22.97
N ASP A 118 9.39 -13.86 -21.89
CA ASP A 118 10.18 -15.10 -21.74
C ASP A 118 9.28 -16.32 -21.48
N PHE A 119 8.13 -16.13 -20.80
CA PHE A 119 7.17 -17.17 -20.45
C PHE A 119 5.73 -16.75 -20.75
N TYR A 120 4.86 -17.73 -20.99
CA TYR A 120 3.42 -17.49 -21.15
C TYR A 120 2.68 -17.47 -19.82
N THR A 121 3.21 -18.17 -18.81
CA THR A 121 2.60 -18.34 -17.50
C THR A 121 3.50 -17.81 -16.39
N ILE A 122 2.89 -17.39 -15.29
CA ILE A 122 3.61 -16.91 -14.11
C ILE A 122 4.24 -18.10 -13.37
N THR A 123 3.57 -19.26 -13.39
CA THR A 123 4.08 -20.50 -12.78
C THR A 123 5.42 -20.93 -13.39
N GLU A 124 5.55 -20.92 -14.72
CA GLU A 124 6.83 -21.24 -15.39
C GLU A 124 7.95 -20.27 -15.00
N ALA A 125 7.66 -18.96 -14.95
CA ALA A 125 8.64 -17.96 -14.54
C ALA A 125 9.08 -18.15 -13.07
N ILE A 126 8.16 -18.54 -12.19
CA ILE A 126 8.45 -18.84 -10.79
C ILE A 126 9.32 -20.09 -10.67
N GLU A 127 9.02 -21.16 -11.41
CA GLU A 127 9.83 -22.39 -11.42
C GLU A 127 11.25 -22.11 -11.93
N VAL A 128 11.41 -21.25 -12.94
CA VAL A 128 12.74 -20.84 -13.41
C VAL A 128 13.45 -19.97 -12.39
N ALA A 129 12.76 -19.01 -11.77
CA ALA A 129 13.30 -18.21 -10.68
C ALA A 129 13.75 -19.09 -9.50
N GLU A 130 13.00 -20.15 -9.18
CA GLU A 130 13.36 -21.12 -8.13
C GLU A 130 14.72 -21.77 -8.40
N ASN A 131 14.98 -22.15 -9.65
CA ASN A 131 16.18 -22.87 -10.05
C ASN A 131 17.40 -21.96 -10.33
N GLN A 132 17.16 -20.72 -10.77
CA GLN A 132 18.24 -19.78 -11.13
C GLN A 132 18.77 -18.99 -9.92
N ARG A 133 17.95 -18.84 -8.87
CA ARG A 133 18.28 -17.99 -7.75
C ARG A 133 19.15 -18.72 -6.73
N ASN A 134 20.26 -18.09 -6.37
CA ASN A 134 21.07 -18.48 -5.21
C ASN A 134 21.11 -17.29 -4.23
N GLY A 135 20.76 -17.53 -2.97
CA GLY A 135 20.85 -16.51 -1.91
C GLY A 135 19.68 -15.53 -1.87
N THR A 136 19.98 -14.27 -1.49
CA THR A 136 18.97 -13.26 -1.10
C THR A 136 18.90 -12.07 -2.06
N ASP A 137 19.45 -12.21 -3.26
CA ASP A 137 19.39 -11.12 -4.24
C ASP A 137 17.95 -10.88 -4.70
N ILE A 138 17.66 -9.61 -4.98
CA ILE A 138 16.35 -9.19 -5.51
C ILE A 138 16.14 -9.82 -6.88
N PHE A 139 14.97 -10.41 -7.06
CA PHE A 139 14.60 -11.03 -8.33
C PHE A 139 13.23 -10.52 -8.77
N VAL A 140 13.18 -9.87 -9.92
CA VAL A 140 12.01 -9.19 -10.45
C VAL A 140 11.40 -10.01 -11.59
N ILE A 141 10.13 -10.38 -11.44
CA ILE A 141 9.32 -10.92 -12.53
C ILE A 141 8.30 -9.85 -12.93
N TYR A 142 8.39 -9.40 -14.18
CA TYR A 142 7.42 -8.47 -14.76
C TYR A 142 6.35 -9.25 -15.50
N VAL A 143 5.09 -9.01 -15.16
CA VAL A 143 3.92 -9.72 -15.68
C VAL A 143 3.07 -8.73 -16.46
N LYS A 144 3.07 -8.86 -17.79
CA LYS A 144 2.30 -7.96 -18.65
C LYS A 144 0.79 -8.09 -18.43
N ALA A 145 0.05 -7.17 -19.01
CA ALA A 145 -1.40 -7.18 -18.99
C ALA A 145 -1.97 -8.50 -19.54
N GLY A 146 -2.96 -9.04 -18.84
CA GLY A 146 -3.53 -10.34 -19.13
C GLY A 146 -4.30 -10.92 -17.94
N ILE A 147 -5.08 -11.95 -18.22
CA ILE A 147 -5.81 -12.72 -17.19
C ILE A 147 -5.13 -14.09 -17.09
N TYR A 148 -4.45 -14.29 -15.98
CA TYR A 148 -3.67 -15.48 -15.67
C TYR A 148 -4.48 -16.38 -14.74
N LYS A 149 -5.16 -17.40 -15.32
CA LYS A 149 -5.90 -18.41 -14.54
C LYS A 149 -4.94 -19.46 -14.00
N GLU A 150 -4.29 -19.16 -12.89
CA GLU A 150 -3.21 -19.95 -12.30
C GLU A 150 -3.39 -20.12 -10.79
N ASN A 151 -2.68 -21.08 -10.20
CA ASN A 151 -2.55 -21.16 -8.75
C ASN A 151 -1.08 -21.12 -8.36
N ILE A 152 -0.69 -20.04 -7.68
CA ILE A 152 0.72 -19.70 -7.48
C ILE A 152 1.12 -19.89 -6.02
N VAL A 153 2.31 -20.44 -5.80
CA VAL A 153 2.93 -20.56 -4.48
C VAL A 153 4.35 -20.01 -4.52
N ILE A 154 4.58 -18.87 -3.87
CA ILE A 154 5.92 -18.31 -3.63
C ILE A 154 6.50 -18.98 -2.39
N LYS A 155 7.42 -19.92 -2.59
CA LYS A 155 7.97 -20.77 -1.52
C LYS A 155 8.86 -19.98 -0.54
N ARG A 156 9.02 -20.50 0.69
CA ARG A 156 9.75 -19.83 1.79
C ARG A 156 11.19 -19.41 1.44
N PHE A 157 11.89 -20.18 0.62
CA PHE A 157 13.26 -19.89 0.24
C PHE A 157 13.38 -18.90 -0.93
N MET A 158 12.27 -18.50 -1.55
CA MET A 158 12.23 -17.47 -2.59
C MET A 158 12.23 -16.06 -1.99
N ILE A 159 13.27 -15.71 -1.23
CA ILE A 159 13.43 -14.43 -0.52
C ILE A 159 13.51 -13.26 -1.50
N ASN A 160 13.02 -12.05 -1.21
CA ASN A 160 13.17 -10.85 -2.06
C ASN A 160 12.69 -11.01 -3.52
N LEU A 161 11.67 -11.84 -3.76
CA LEU A 161 10.99 -11.91 -5.06
C LEU A 161 10.04 -10.72 -5.22
N ILE A 162 10.10 -10.06 -6.37
CA ILE A 162 9.23 -8.94 -6.72
C ILE A 162 8.39 -9.33 -7.93
N LEU A 163 7.06 -9.25 -7.81
CA LEU A 163 6.13 -9.31 -8.94
C LEU A 163 5.65 -7.91 -9.30
N VAL A 164 5.83 -7.50 -10.55
CA VAL A 164 5.34 -6.20 -11.04
C VAL A 164 4.38 -6.45 -12.20
N GLY A 165 3.18 -5.90 -12.12
CA GLY A 165 2.18 -5.94 -13.18
C GLY A 165 2.07 -4.61 -13.93
N ASP A 166 1.29 -4.60 -15.01
CA ASP A 166 0.97 -3.39 -15.79
C ASP A 166 -0.04 -2.46 -15.11
N GLY A 167 -0.54 -2.83 -13.93
CA GLY A 167 -1.46 -2.04 -13.13
C GLY A 167 -2.66 -2.85 -12.64
N ILE A 168 -3.37 -2.29 -11.65
CA ILE A 168 -4.64 -2.81 -11.18
C ILE A 168 -5.57 -3.03 -12.38
N ASP A 169 -6.19 -4.21 -12.43
CA ASP A 169 -7.08 -4.69 -13.50
C ASP A 169 -6.47 -4.84 -14.91
N ALA A 170 -5.23 -4.41 -15.12
CA ALA A 170 -4.47 -4.75 -16.34
C ALA A 170 -3.84 -6.13 -16.24
N THR A 171 -3.19 -6.43 -15.10
CA THR A 171 -2.61 -7.75 -14.80
C THR A 171 -3.42 -8.42 -13.69
N VAL A 172 -4.10 -9.52 -14.01
CA VAL A 172 -5.00 -10.24 -13.10
C VAL A 172 -4.56 -11.69 -12.94
N ILE A 173 -4.37 -12.14 -11.70
CA ILE A 173 -4.15 -13.54 -11.36
C ILE A 173 -5.43 -14.06 -10.69
N THR A 174 -6.08 -15.06 -11.29
CA THR A 174 -7.45 -15.46 -10.90
C THR A 174 -7.62 -16.98 -10.77
N ASN A 175 -8.53 -17.39 -9.90
CA ASN A 175 -8.99 -18.78 -9.73
C ASN A 175 -10.41 -18.79 -9.12
N ASP A 176 -10.98 -19.97 -8.87
CA ASP A 176 -12.33 -20.17 -8.30
C ASP A 176 -12.37 -21.25 -7.20
N LYS A 177 -11.20 -21.62 -6.66
CA LYS A 177 -11.07 -22.60 -5.57
C LYS A 177 -11.77 -22.11 -4.30
N ASN A 178 -12.48 -23.00 -3.63
CA ASN A 178 -13.32 -22.68 -2.47
C ASN A 178 -13.53 -23.90 -1.56
N ILE A 179 -14.04 -23.67 -0.36
CA ILE A 179 -14.27 -24.77 0.60
C ILE A 179 -15.50 -25.63 0.28
N TYR A 180 -16.51 -25.07 -0.41
CA TYR A 180 -17.74 -25.79 -0.75
C TYR A 180 -17.43 -27.00 -1.64
N ASP A 181 -16.41 -26.88 -2.49
CA ASP A 181 -15.91 -27.95 -3.36
C ASP A 181 -14.93 -28.91 -2.64
N GLY A 182 -14.88 -28.88 -1.30
CA GLY A 182 -14.17 -29.84 -0.46
C GLY A 182 -12.72 -29.49 -0.11
N LEU A 183 -12.27 -28.25 -0.38
CA LEU A 183 -10.93 -27.79 -0.03
C LEU A 183 -10.87 -27.26 1.41
N LEU A 184 -9.67 -27.33 2.01
CA LEU A 184 -9.37 -26.55 3.21
C LEU A 184 -9.22 -25.07 2.82
N THR A 185 -9.60 -24.15 3.72
CA THR A 185 -9.54 -22.70 3.49
C THR A 185 -8.19 -22.23 2.94
N SER A 186 -7.07 -22.68 3.52
CA SER A 186 -5.72 -22.33 3.03
C SER A 186 -5.44 -22.77 1.59
N ASN A 187 -6.04 -23.87 1.16
CA ASN A 187 -5.86 -24.44 -0.18
C ASN A 187 -6.75 -23.76 -1.24
N THR A 188 -7.59 -22.82 -0.83
CA THR A 188 -8.43 -22.02 -1.74
C THR A 188 -7.70 -20.82 -2.33
N ALA A 189 -6.57 -20.41 -1.73
CA ALA A 189 -5.81 -19.23 -2.13
C ALA A 189 -5.36 -19.29 -3.59
N THR A 190 -5.77 -18.31 -4.41
CA THR A 190 -5.28 -18.13 -5.78
C THR A 190 -3.76 -17.95 -5.79
N VAL A 191 -3.23 -17.12 -4.88
CA VAL A 191 -1.79 -16.94 -4.67
C VAL A 191 -1.44 -17.10 -3.20
N GLN A 192 -0.41 -17.90 -2.90
CA GLN A 192 0.19 -18.04 -1.58
C GLN A 192 1.61 -17.48 -1.56
N VAL A 193 1.92 -16.66 -0.56
CA VAL A 193 3.22 -16.01 -0.42
C VAL A 193 3.87 -16.37 0.91
N TRP A 194 5.03 -17.02 0.83
CA TRP A 194 5.80 -17.45 2.01
C TRP A 194 7.24 -16.91 2.04
N GLY A 195 7.82 -16.57 0.89
CA GLY A 195 9.19 -16.05 0.80
C GLY A 195 9.33 -14.66 1.41
N GLN A 196 10.25 -14.48 2.36
CA GLN A 196 10.48 -13.21 3.06
C GLN A 196 10.82 -12.07 2.08
N GLY A 197 10.37 -10.85 2.34
CA GLY A 197 10.72 -9.67 1.53
C GLY A 197 10.01 -9.64 0.18
N PHE A 198 8.92 -10.39 0.03
CA PHE A 198 8.13 -10.40 -1.19
C PHE A 198 7.52 -9.02 -1.45
N VAL A 199 7.56 -8.57 -2.71
CA VAL A 199 6.89 -7.32 -3.11
C VAL A 199 5.98 -7.60 -4.30
N ALA A 200 4.75 -7.11 -4.25
CA ALA A 200 3.86 -7.06 -5.41
C ALA A 200 3.49 -5.62 -5.73
N VAL A 201 3.50 -5.26 -7.01
CA VAL A 201 3.18 -3.92 -7.50
C VAL A 201 2.24 -4.00 -8.69
N GLY A 202 1.12 -3.29 -8.66
CA GLY A 202 0.27 -3.16 -9.86
C GLY A 202 -0.38 -4.48 -10.32
N ILE A 203 -0.73 -5.38 -9.40
CA ILE A 203 -1.33 -6.69 -9.73
C ILE A 203 -2.67 -6.84 -9.02
N THR A 204 -3.63 -7.47 -9.70
CA THR A 204 -4.90 -7.90 -9.12
C THR A 204 -4.85 -9.38 -8.79
N PHE A 205 -5.09 -9.72 -7.53
CA PHE A 205 -5.28 -11.07 -7.04
C PHE A 205 -6.77 -11.30 -6.86
N GLU A 206 -7.32 -12.33 -7.51
CA GLU A 206 -8.75 -12.56 -7.55
C GLU A 206 -9.13 -14.02 -7.24
N ASN A 207 -10.22 -14.18 -6.50
CA ASN A 207 -10.96 -15.43 -6.42
C ASN A 207 -12.43 -15.21 -6.81
N THR A 208 -12.85 -15.92 -7.85
CA THR A 208 -14.14 -15.77 -8.53
C THR A 208 -15.20 -16.78 -8.10
N ALA A 209 -14.94 -17.58 -7.05
CA ALA A 209 -15.86 -18.62 -6.57
C ALA A 209 -17.28 -18.10 -6.27
N GLY A 210 -17.38 -16.85 -5.78
CA GLY A 210 -18.65 -16.22 -5.44
C GLY A 210 -19.10 -16.50 -3.99
N PRO A 211 -20.11 -15.76 -3.51
CA PRO A 211 -20.50 -15.79 -2.10
C PRO A 211 -21.19 -17.10 -1.68
N GLU A 212 -21.86 -17.78 -2.62
CA GLU A 212 -22.48 -19.10 -2.41
C GLU A 212 -21.46 -20.21 -2.09
N LYS A 213 -20.19 -19.99 -2.45
CA LYS A 213 -19.10 -20.95 -2.26
C LYS A 213 -18.36 -20.80 -0.93
N GLN A 214 -18.81 -19.87 -0.08
CA GLN A 214 -18.24 -19.58 1.24
C GLN A 214 -16.77 -19.14 1.12
N GLN A 215 -15.88 -19.59 2.03
CA GLN A 215 -14.49 -19.16 2.08
C GLN A 215 -13.73 -19.46 0.78
N ALA A 216 -13.15 -18.40 0.19
CA ALA A 216 -12.40 -18.47 -1.06
C ALA A 216 -11.35 -17.34 -1.12
N ILE A 217 -10.09 -17.70 -0.86
CA ILE A 217 -9.00 -16.73 -0.71
C ILE A 217 -8.46 -16.27 -2.07
N ALA A 218 -8.27 -14.96 -2.25
CA ALA A 218 -7.58 -14.39 -3.40
C ALA A 218 -6.05 -14.32 -3.17
N LEU A 219 -5.63 -13.80 -2.02
CA LEU A 219 -4.22 -13.82 -1.60
C LEU A 219 -4.10 -14.33 -0.17
N LEU A 220 -3.22 -15.31 0.04
CA LEU A 220 -2.68 -15.64 1.36
C LEU A 220 -1.23 -15.20 1.45
N SER A 221 -0.88 -14.44 2.48
CA SER A 221 0.51 -14.08 2.78
C SER A 221 0.87 -14.51 4.20
N GLY A 222 1.90 -15.34 4.31
CA GLY A 222 2.66 -15.61 5.53
C GLY A 222 4.10 -15.08 5.43
N SER A 223 4.38 -14.19 4.48
CA SER A 223 5.72 -13.65 4.24
C SER A 223 6.03 -12.50 5.20
N ASP A 224 7.17 -12.62 5.89
CA ASP A 224 7.71 -11.51 6.68
C ASP A 224 8.32 -10.44 5.78
N LEU A 225 8.16 -9.18 6.17
CA LEU A 225 8.62 -8.01 5.43
C LEU A 225 8.01 -7.90 4.03
N SER A 226 6.78 -8.40 3.83
CA SER A 226 6.11 -8.32 2.53
C SER A 226 5.47 -6.96 2.30
N VAL A 227 5.51 -6.48 1.04
CA VAL A 227 4.87 -5.24 0.61
C VAL A 227 3.94 -5.47 -0.58
N PHE A 228 2.76 -4.87 -0.52
CA PHE A 228 1.83 -4.79 -1.64
C PHE A 228 1.54 -3.32 -1.93
N TYR A 229 1.80 -2.87 -3.15
CA TYR A 229 1.63 -1.47 -3.54
C TYR A 229 0.83 -1.35 -4.83
N LYS A 230 -0.27 -0.59 -4.78
CA LYS A 230 -1.20 -0.49 -5.92
C LYS A 230 -1.63 -1.88 -6.40
N CYS A 231 -1.97 -2.76 -5.47
CA CYS A 231 -2.53 -4.06 -5.78
C CYS A 231 -4.03 -4.05 -5.53
N SER A 232 -4.77 -4.95 -6.18
CA SER A 232 -6.17 -5.20 -5.85
C SER A 232 -6.37 -6.63 -5.37
N PHE A 233 -7.25 -6.81 -4.39
CA PHE A 233 -7.63 -8.10 -3.81
C PHE A 233 -9.13 -8.26 -3.96
N LYS A 234 -9.57 -9.21 -4.79
CA LYS A 234 -10.98 -9.35 -5.19
C LYS A 234 -11.53 -10.72 -4.81
N GLY A 235 -12.60 -10.72 -4.05
CA GLY A 235 -13.28 -11.93 -3.60
C GLY A 235 -14.62 -11.62 -2.94
N TYR A 236 -15.13 -12.57 -2.16
CA TYR A 236 -16.31 -12.43 -1.34
C TYR A 236 -15.98 -12.72 0.12
N GLN A 237 -16.10 -13.98 0.55
CA GLN A 237 -15.74 -14.38 1.91
C GLN A 237 -14.26 -14.78 1.96
N ASP A 238 -13.54 -14.31 2.98
CA ASP A 238 -12.11 -14.62 3.21
C ASP A 238 -11.16 -14.16 2.07
N THR A 239 -11.41 -12.99 1.44
CA THR A 239 -10.62 -12.52 0.28
C THR A 239 -9.11 -12.43 0.54
N LEU A 240 -8.69 -11.78 1.62
CA LEU A 240 -7.29 -11.46 1.93
C LEU A 240 -6.88 -12.07 3.27
N CYS A 241 -6.04 -13.11 3.20
CA CYS A 241 -5.49 -13.79 4.37
C CYS A 241 -4.10 -13.23 4.70
N LEU A 242 -4.05 -12.31 5.65
CA LEU A 242 -2.82 -11.80 6.27
C LEU A 242 -2.44 -12.74 7.43
N LEU A 243 -1.91 -13.91 7.07
CA LEU A 243 -1.82 -15.07 7.95
C LEU A 243 -0.88 -14.84 9.14
N GLU A 244 0.37 -14.44 8.88
CA GLU A 244 1.43 -14.31 9.88
C GLU A 244 2.50 -13.29 9.47
N ASN A 245 3.40 -12.94 10.38
CA ASN A 245 4.55 -12.04 10.17
C ASN A 245 4.20 -10.59 9.83
N ARG A 246 5.19 -9.77 9.45
CA ARG A 246 5.01 -8.33 9.19
C ARG A 246 4.70 -8.05 7.73
N GLN A 247 3.63 -7.29 7.48
CA GLN A 247 3.14 -7.02 6.13
C GLN A 247 2.71 -5.55 6.01
N PHE A 248 3.01 -4.93 4.87
CA PHE A 248 2.64 -3.54 4.58
C PHE A 248 1.87 -3.46 3.25
N LEU A 249 0.68 -2.88 3.28
CA LEU A 249 -0.15 -2.66 2.11
C LEU A 249 -0.34 -1.17 1.93
N ARG A 250 -0.12 -0.65 0.73
CA ARG A 250 -0.19 0.78 0.42
C ARG A 250 -0.94 1.01 -0.87
N GLU A 251 -1.93 1.90 -0.85
CA GLU A 251 -2.69 2.26 -2.06
C GLU A 251 -3.34 1.04 -2.73
N CYS A 252 -3.78 0.06 -1.94
CA CYS A 252 -4.43 -1.14 -2.43
C CYS A 252 -5.95 -1.02 -2.40
N ASP A 253 -6.61 -1.76 -3.29
CA ASP A 253 -8.07 -1.90 -3.33
C ASP A 253 -8.48 -3.29 -2.84
N ILE A 254 -9.29 -3.38 -1.81
CA ILE A 254 -9.67 -4.66 -1.18
C ILE A 254 -11.18 -4.82 -1.21
N TYR A 255 -11.67 -5.90 -1.83
CA TYR A 255 -13.10 -6.17 -2.01
C TYR A 255 -13.52 -7.42 -1.25
N GLY A 256 -14.68 -7.38 -0.58
CA GLY A 256 -15.25 -8.59 0.01
C GLY A 256 -16.52 -8.37 0.82
N THR A 257 -16.90 -9.42 1.55
CA THR A 257 -18.16 -9.51 2.30
C THR A 257 -17.92 -9.92 3.76
N VAL A 258 -17.84 -11.22 4.03
CA VAL A 258 -17.62 -11.80 5.35
C VAL A 258 -16.12 -12.03 5.56
N ASP A 259 -15.58 -11.52 6.67
CA ASP A 259 -14.21 -11.74 7.15
C ASP A 259 -13.13 -11.51 6.08
N PHE A 260 -13.33 -10.53 5.20
CA PHE A 260 -12.55 -10.47 3.96
C PHE A 260 -11.13 -9.94 4.13
N ILE A 261 -10.76 -9.46 5.32
CA ILE A 261 -9.38 -9.27 5.78
C ILE A 261 -9.19 -10.04 7.09
N PHE A 262 -8.47 -11.16 7.05
CA PHE A 262 -8.37 -12.07 8.20
C PHE A 262 -6.98 -12.67 8.38
N GLY A 263 -6.72 -13.25 9.56
CA GLY A 263 -5.43 -13.84 9.91
C GLY A 263 -4.82 -13.24 11.18
N ASP A 264 -3.55 -13.53 11.44
CA ASP A 264 -2.82 -13.09 12.64
C ASP A 264 -1.46 -12.44 12.31
N ALA A 265 -1.34 -11.75 11.17
CA ALA A 265 -0.17 -10.94 10.86
C ALA A 265 -0.08 -9.68 11.75
N SER A 266 1.11 -9.08 11.80
CA SER A 266 1.29 -7.66 12.11
C SER A 266 1.19 -6.89 10.78
N ALA A 267 0.03 -6.31 10.50
CA ALA A 267 -0.20 -5.67 9.20
C ALA A 267 -0.65 -4.21 9.33
N VAL A 268 -0.09 -3.35 8.48
CA VAL A 268 -0.55 -1.97 8.30
C VAL A 268 -1.06 -1.81 6.86
N LEU A 269 -2.31 -1.38 6.73
CA LEU A 269 -2.96 -1.03 5.47
C LEU A 269 -3.07 0.50 5.43
N GLN A 270 -2.26 1.14 4.60
CA GLN A 270 -2.13 2.59 4.56
C GLN A 270 -2.67 3.17 3.26
N ASN A 271 -3.59 4.14 3.35
CA ASN A 271 -4.19 4.79 2.18
C ASN A 271 -4.79 3.79 1.18
N CYS A 272 -5.44 2.75 1.69
CA CYS A 272 -6.13 1.74 0.91
C CYS A 272 -7.60 2.11 0.72
N ASN A 273 -8.23 1.56 -0.32
CA ASN A 273 -9.68 1.56 -0.46
C ASN A 273 -10.22 0.19 -0.06
N ILE A 274 -11.20 0.18 0.82
CA ILE A 274 -11.88 -1.01 1.32
C ILE A 274 -13.31 -0.97 0.81
N TYR A 275 -13.62 -1.87 -0.10
CA TYR A 275 -14.86 -1.94 -0.85
C TYR A 275 -15.73 -3.09 -0.35
N VAL A 276 -16.82 -2.72 0.31
CA VAL A 276 -17.79 -3.65 0.87
C VAL A 276 -18.74 -4.11 -0.23
N ARG A 277 -18.81 -5.41 -0.52
CA ARG A 277 -19.72 -5.99 -1.51
C ARG A 277 -21.05 -6.40 -0.89
N THR A 278 -22.05 -6.63 -1.74
CA THR A 278 -23.34 -7.21 -1.30
C THR A 278 -23.12 -8.66 -0.84
N PRO A 279 -23.44 -9.03 0.41
CA PRO A 279 -23.40 -10.43 0.86
C PRO A 279 -24.66 -11.19 0.45
N LEU A 280 -24.72 -12.48 0.77
CA LEU A 280 -25.97 -13.24 0.61
C LEU A 280 -27.06 -12.71 1.55
N PRO A 281 -28.35 -12.91 1.20
CA PRO A 281 -29.46 -12.58 2.10
C PRO A 281 -29.28 -13.20 3.49
N GLY A 282 -29.39 -12.36 4.53
CA GLY A 282 -29.25 -12.77 5.93
C GLY A 282 -27.80 -12.89 6.44
N GLN A 283 -26.80 -12.62 5.61
CA GLN A 283 -25.42 -12.48 6.05
C GLN A 283 -25.09 -11.03 6.44
N GLU A 284 -24.14 -10.90 7.35
CA GLU A 284 -23.55 -9.64 7.79
C GLU A 284 -22.14 -9.55 7.21
N ASN A 285 -21.75 -8.35 6.75
CA ASN A 285 -20.39 -8.10 6.34
C ASN A 285 -19.50 -7.80 7.54
N THR A 286 -18.29 -8.33 7.51
CA THR A 286 -17.24 -8.07 8.50
C THR A 286 -15.94 -7.79 7.77
N ILE A 287 -15.45 -6.57 7.91
CA ILE A 287 -14.24 -6.16 7.19
C ILE A 287 -13.03 -6.93 7.72
N THR A 288 -12.89 -7.01 9.04
CA THR A 288 -11.77 -7.71 9.66
C THR A 288 -12.19 -8.89 10.53
N ALA A 289 -11.40 -9.96 10.48
CA ALA A 289 -11.47 -11.08 11.41
C ALA A 289 -10.08 -11.44 11.91
N GLN A 290 -9.58 -10.61 12.83
CA GLN A 290 -8.20 -10.75 13.33
C GLN A 290 -8.11 -11.88 14.37
N GLY A 291 -7.10 -12.73 14.21
CA GLY A 291 -6.95 -14.03 14.87
C GLY A 291 -5.90 -14.11 15.97
N ARG A 292 -5.51 -12.99 16.60
CA ARG A 292 -4.54 -13.01 17.70
C ARG A 292 -5.09 -13.81 18.88
N ASN A 293 -4.35 -14.83 19.28
CA ASN A 293 -4.74 -15.74 20.37
C ASN A 293 -3.79 -15.71 21.58
N ASN A 294 -2.77 -14.84 21.57
CA ASN A 294 -1.80 -14.70 22.64
C ASN A 294 -1.52 -13.22 22.91
N LEU A 295 -1.68 -12.80 24.17
CA LEU A 295 -1.42 -11.43 24.64
C LEU A 295 0.01 -10.95 24.35
N GLY A 296 1.01 -11.84 24.43
CA GLY A 296 2.42 -11.50 24.21
C GLY A 296 2.81 -11.34 22.74
N SER A 297 1.94 -11.68 21.79
CA SER A 297 2.19 -11.50 20.36
C SER A 297 1.97 -10.05 19.95
N ASN A 298 2.90 -9.46 19.19
CA ASN A 298 2.72 -8.12 18.63
C ASN A 298 1.95 -8.12 17.29
N THR A 299 1.01 -9.04 17.10
CA THR A 299 0.17 -9.15 15.89
C THR A 299 -1.11 -8.32 16.00
N GLY A 300 -1.72 -8.00 14.86
CA GLY A 300 -2.87 -7.10 14.78
C GLY A 300 -2.94 -6.41 13.43
N PHE A 301 -4.12 -5.86 13.12
CA PHE A 301 -4.34 -5.09 11.90
C PHE A 301 -4.50 -3.61 12.22
N VAL A 302 -3.73 -2.77 11.54
CA VAL A 302 -3.86 -1.32 11.60
C VAL A 302 -4.30 -0.83 10.22
N ILE A 303 -5.44 -0.15 10.16
CA ILE A 303 -5.99 0.44 8.95
C ILE A 303 -5.84 1.95 9.12
N GLN A 304 -4.96 2.56 8.32
CA GLN A 304 -4.51 3.93 8.47
C GLN A 304 -4.83 4.74 7.19
N ASP A 305 -5.35 5.95 7.35
CA ASP A 305 -5.62 6.91 6.26
C ASP A 305 -6.40 6.30 5.09
N SER A 306 -7.21 5.28 5.38
CA SER A 306 -7.88 4.46 4.38
C SER A 306 -9.36 4.83 4.28
N ARG A 307 -10.02 4.42 3.19
CA ARG A 307 -11.44 4.67 2.98
C ARG A 307 -12.22 3.38 2.99
N VAL A 308 -13.32 3.34 3.72
CA VAL A 308 -14.29 2.24 3.70
C VAL A 308 -15.58 2.74 3.05
N THR A 309 -16.01 2.09 1.97
CA THR A 309 -17.24 2.46 1.25
C THR A 309 -17.85 1.23 0.57
N MET A 310 -19.06 1.39 0.03
CA MET A 310 -19.70 0.34 -0.75
C MET A 310 -18.95 0.13 -2.07
N ALA A 311 -18.81 -1.13 -2.48
CA ALA A 311 -18.21 -1.46 -3.77
C ALA A 311 -19.10 -0.94 -4.92
N PRO A 312 -18.52 -0.40 -6.01
CA PRO A 312 -19.31 0.12 -7.14
C PRO A 312 -20.19 -0.94 -7.83
N ASP A 313 -19.81 -2.22 -7.73
CA ASP A 313 -20.53 -3.37 -8.27
C ASP A 313 -21.59 -3.93 -7.30
N SER A 314 -21.78 -3.30 -6.13
CA SER A 314 -22.78 -3.71 -5.15
C SER A 314 -24.19 -3.37 -5.64
N THR A 315 -25.11 -4.32 -5.48
CA THR A 315 -26.50 -4.22 -6.00
C THR A 315 -27.48 -3.69 -4.95
N GLN A 316 -27.07 -3.57 -3.70
CA GLN A 316 -27.90 -3.03 -2.62
C GLN A 316 -27.61 -1.54 -2.36
N THR A 317 -28.69 -0.80 -2.12
CA THR A 317 -28.66 0.61 -1.70
C THR A 317 -28.30 0.75 -0.22
N ASP A 318 -27.73 1.91 0.12
CA ASP A 318 -27.30 2.32 1.46
C ASP A 318 -28.23 1.86 2.60
N GLY A 319 -27.65 1.26 3.65
CA GLY A 319 -28.32 0.96 4.92
C GLY A 319 -29.02 -0.40 5.04
N LEU A 320 -29.08 -1.22 3.97
CA LEU A 320 -29.66 -2.57 4.03
C LEU A 320 -28.65 -3.68 4.33
N VAL A 321 -27.36 -3.41 4.14
CA VAL A 321 -26.26 -4.36 4.40
C VAL A 321 -25.63 -4.03 5.74
N MET A 322 -25.90 -4.84 6.77
CA MET A 322 -25.23 -4.74 8.06
C MET A 322 -23.74 -5.01 7.87
N THR A 323 -22.92 -3.97 8.05
CA THR A 323 -21.46 -4.06 7.87
C THR A 323 -20.75 -3.57 9.12
N PHE A 324 -19.80 -4.37 9.59
CA PHE A 324 -19.02 -4.10 10.78
C PHE A 324 -17.53 -3.98 10.44
N LEU A 325 -16.83 -3.12 11.19
CA LEU A 325 -15.39 -2.92 11.13
C LEU A 325 -14.61 -4.23 11.37
N GLY A 326 -15.18 -5.13 12.17
CA GLY A 326 -14.68 -6.48 12.33
C GLY A 326 -15.39 -7.30 13.40
N ARG A 327 -14.88 -8.52 13.60
CA ARG A 327 -15.27 -9.44 14.67
C ARG A 327 -14.08 -10.28 15.18
N PRO A 328 -14.09 -10.72 16.44
CA PRO A 328 -12.94 -11.39 17.04
C PRO A 328 -12.90 -12.87 16.70
N TRP A 329 -12.09 -13.24 15.70
CA TRP A 329 -11.87 -14.65 15.36
C TRP A 329 -11.18 -15.42 16.50
N ARG A 330 -10.37 -14.74 17.32
CA ARG A 330 -9.72 -15.28 18.52
C ARG A 330 -9.79 -14.30 19.70
N ASP A 331 -9.50 -14.80 20.90
CA ASP A 331 -9.76 -14.12 22.17
C ASP A 331 -9.00 -12.80 22.36
N TYR A 332 -7.83 -12.64 21.73
CA TYR A 332 -6.99 -11.44 21.86
C TYR A 332 -6.97 -10.61 20.58
N SER A 333 -8.02 -10.73 19.77
CA SER A 333 -8.17 -10.03 18.48
C SER A 333 -7.83 -8.56 18.59
N ARG A 334 -6.99 -8.03 17.68
CA ARG A 334 -6.52 -6.65 17.72
C ARG A 334 -6.64 -5.95 16.38
N VAL A 335 -7.48 -4.92 16.31
CA VAL A 335 -7.74 -4.14 15.09
C VAL A 335 -7.87 -2.66 15.45
N VAL A 336 -7.19 -1.79 14.71
CA VAL A 336 -7.21 -0.34 14.93
C VAL A 336 -7.49 0.39 13.62
N TYR A 337 -8.49 1.28 13.61
CA TYR A 337 -8.79 2.18 12.49
C TYR A 337 -8.36 3.61 12.83
N ILE A 338 -7.47 4.18 12.03
CA ILE A 338 -6.79 5.45 12.28
C ILE A 338 -6.98 6.38 11.09
N LYS A 339 -7.52 7.59 11.33
CA LYS A 339 -7.71 8.64 10.31
C LYS A 339 -8.45 8.16 9.06
N CYS A 340 -9.31 7.14 9.21
CA CYS A 340 -10.05 6.55 8.10
C CYS A 340 -11.29 7.37 7.75
N ASP A 341 -11.67 7.35 6.48
CA ASP A 341 -12.98 7.82 6.01
C ASP A 341 -13.96 6.65 5.99
N LEU A 342 -14.86 6.62 6.97
CA LEU A 342 -15.86 5.57 7.17
C LEU A 342 -17.21 6.07 6.63
N ASP A 343 -17.65 5.49 5.52
CA ASP A 343 -18.94 5.82 4.91
C ASP A 343 -20.13 5.29 5.73
N VAL A 344 -21.35 5.67 5.35
CA VAL A 344 -22.61 5.31 6.02
C VAL A 344 -22.87 3.80 6.08
N VAL A 345 -22.10 2.99 5.34
CA VAL A 345 -22.21 1.54 5.33
C VAL A 345 -21.90 0.90 6.68
N ILE A 346 -21.09 1.55 7.53
CA ILE A 346 -20.72 1.02 8.84
C ILE A 346 -21.89 1.11 9.82
N ASP A 347 -22.28 -0.03 10.38
CA ASP A 347 -23.29 -0.12 11.42
C ASP A 347 -22.89 0.72 12.66
N PRO A 348 -23.82 1.43 13.31
CA PRO A 348 -23.52 2.22 14.50
C PRO A 348 -22.81 1.44 15.62
N ALA A 349 -23.13 0.15 15.80
CA ALA A 349 -22.46 -0.71 16.77
C ALA A 349 -20.96 -0.89 16.46
N GLY A 350 -20.58 -0.78 15.19
CA GLY A 350 -19.22 -0.79 14.67
C GLY A 350 -18.56 -2.18 14.63
N TRP A 351 -18.75 -2.99 15.68
CA TRP A 351 -18.10 -4.29 15.83
C TRP A 351 -19.13 -5.38 16.13
N LEU A 352 -18.92 -6.57 15.56
CA LEU A 352 -19.84 -7.69 15.67
C LEU A 352 -19.29 -8.76 16.61
N PRO A 353 -20.09 -9.31 17.56
CA PRO A 353 -19.68 -10.48 18.32
C PRO A 353 -19.39 -11.69 17.41
N TYR A 354 -18.31 -12.41 17.67
CA TYR A 354 -18.11 -13.73 17.08
C TYR A 354 -18.95 -14.77 17.83
N ARG A 355 -19.60 -15.71 17.12
CA ARG A 355 -20.50 -16.69 17.75
C ARG A 355 -19.78 -17.49 18.83
N GLY A 356 -20.32 -17.47 20.05
CA GLY A 356 -19.78 -18.19 21.20
C GLY A 356 -18.52 -17.57 21.82
N ASN A 357 -18.04 -16.44 21.30
CA ASN A 357 -16.93 -15.70 21.91
C ASN A 357 -17.46 -14.78 23.03
N THR A 358 -16.80 -14.83 24.18
CA THR A 358 -17.08 -13.98 25.35
C THR A 358 -15.90 -13.11 25.77
N ALA A 359 -14.81 -13.11 25.00
CA ALA A 359 -13.56 -12.42 25.30
C ALA A 359 -13.60 -10.91 25.02
N PHE A 360 -14.75 -10.28 25.24
CA PHE A 360 -14.97 -8.86 24.98
C PHE A 360 -14.08 -7.94 25.83
N ASP A 361 -13.53 -8.46 26.93
CA ASP A 361 -12.56 -7.80 27.82
C ASP A 361 -11.10 -7.94 27.37
N ARG A 362 -10.81 -8.86 26.44
CA ARG A 362 -9.43 -9.21 26.02
C ARG A 362 -9.07 -8.75 24.61
N VAL A 363 -10.07 -8.52 23.76
CA VAL A 363 -9.88 -7.89 22.45
C VAL A 363 -9.30 -6.47 22.62
N TYR A 364 -8.66 -5.96 21.58
CA TYR A 364 -8.25 -4.57 21.51
C TYR A 364 -8.74 -3.98 20.19
N TYR A 365 -9.91 -3.36 20.24
CA TYR A 365 -10.53 -2.69 19.10
C TYR A 365 -10.54 -1.19 19.32
N ALA A 366 -9.94 -0.46 18.39
CA ALA A 366 -9.72 0.95 18.59
C ALA A 366 -10.01 1.79 17.34
N GLU A 367 -10.51 3.00 17.57
CA GLU A 367 -10.77 4.01 16.54
C GLU A 367 -10.09 5.33 16.94
N TYR A 368 -9.40 5.97 16.00
CA TYR A 368 -8.71 7.26 16.20
C TYR A 368 -8.95 8.22 15.04
N MET A 369 -9.51 9.40 15.31
CA MET A 369 -9.71 10.49 14.34
C MET A 369 -10.35 10.06 13.00
N ASN A 370 -11.21 9.05 13.02
CA ASN A 370 -11.97 8.65 11.85
C ASN A 370 -13.01 9.73 11.49
N LYS A 371 -13.23 9.94 10.19
CA LYS A 371 -14.21 10.87 9.64
C LYS A 371 -15.24 10.11 8.79
N GLY A 372 -16.26 10.81 8.30
CA GLY A 372 -17.32 10.24 7.48
C GLY A 372 -18.57 9.89 8.30
N LYS A 373 -19.65 9.49 7.61
CA LYS A 373 -20.95 9.26 8.27
C LYS A 373 -20.97 8.04 9.19
N GLY A 374 -20.12 7.04 8.93
CA GLY A 374 -19.98 5.83 9.73
C GLY A 374 -19.01 5.96 10.90
N SER A 375 -18.35 7.11 11.09
CA SER A 375 -17.32 7.28 12.12
C SER A 375 -17.84 7.72 13.50
N ASN A 376 -19.14 7.97 13.65
CA ASN A 376 -19.69 8.34 14.95
C ASN A 376 -19.58 7.16 15.95
N THR A 377 -18.84 7.37 17.02
CA THR A 377 -18.58 6.35 18.05
C THR A 377 -19.63 6.31 19.16
N SER A 378 -20.59 7.24 19.21
CA SER A 378 -21.57 7.34 20.31
C SER A 378 -22.51 6.14 20.41
N GLY A 379 -22.67 5.37 19.32
CA GLY A 379 -23.53 4.18 19.24
C GLY A 379 -22.76 2.85 19.27
N ARG A 380 -21.45 2.89 19.51
CA ARG A 380 -20.60 1.70 19.47
C ARG A 380 -20.92 0.77 20.63
N ILE A 381 -20.57 -0.51 20.42
CA ILE A 381 -20.54 -1.52 21.48
C ILE A 381 -19.84 -1.04 22.76
N THR A 382 -20.25 -1.57 23.91
CA THR A 382 -19.71 -1.20 25.24
C THR A 382 -18.71 -2.23 25.78
N TRP A 383 -18.00 -2.94 24.92
CA TRP A 383 -17.05 -3.97 25.36
C TRP A 383 -15.86 -3.33 26.07
N PRO A 384 -15.33 -3.92 27.16
CA PRO A 384 -14.17 -3.35 27.84
C PRO A 384 -12.91 -3.26 26.96
N GLY A 385 -12.77 -4.16 25.97
CA GLY A 385 -11.69 -4.14 24.98
C GLY A 385 -11.93 -3.22 23.78
N TYR A 386 -13.00 -2.43 23.78
CA TYR A 386 -13.23 -1.37 22.78
C TYR A 386 -12.74 -0.02 23.31
N HIS A 387 -12.06 0.74 22.46
CA HIS A 387 -11.43 2.00 22.80
C HIS A 387 -11.68 3.07 21.74
N VAL A 388 -12.00 4.28 22.18
CA VAL A 388 -11.83 5.49 21.35
C VAL A 388 -10.53 6.13 21.80
N LEU A 389 -9.50 6.11 20.95
CA LEU A 389 -8.23 6.74 21.29
C LEU A 389 -8.40 8.25 21.26
N THR A 390 -7.74 8.96 22.15
CA THR A 390 -7.94 10.40 22.35
C THR A 390 -6.69 11.23 22.16
N THR A 391 -5.51 10.60 22.10
CA THR A 391 -4.23 11.30 21.89
C THR A 391 -3.41 10.71 20.75
N ASP A 392 -2.56 11.55 20.15
CA ASP A 392 -1.64 11.12 19.10
C ASP A 392 -0.65 10.08 19.64
N GLU A 393 -0.24 10.17 20.91
CA GLU A 393 0.70 9.22 21.53
C GLU A 393 0.13 7.81 21.66
N GLU A 394 -1.18 7.68 21.95
CA GLU A 394 -1.86 6.38 21.97
C GLU A 394 -1.90 5.78 20.56
N ALA A 395 -2.23 6.61 19.57
CA ALA A 395 -2.30 6.20 18.18
C ALA A 395 -0.92 5.79 17.65
N GLU A 396 0.13 6.56 17.95
CA GLU A 396 1.50 6.41 17.43
C GLU A 396 2.10 5.02 17.72
N GLN A 397 1.63 4.30 18.73
CA GLN A 397 2.02 2.90 18.99
C GLN A 397 1.67 1.95 17.83
N PHE A 398 0.69 2.34 17.01
CA PHE A 398 0.21 1.60 15.84
C PHE A 398 0.77 2.13 14.52
N SER A 399 1.68 3.12 14.55
CA SER A 399 2.31 3.65 13.33
C SER A 399 3.20 2.61 12.64
N VAL A 400 3.53 2.85 11.37
CA VAL A 400 4.44 1.97 10.61
C VAL A 400 5.79 1.85 11.31
N ARG A 401 6.30 2.94 11.91
CA ARG A 401 7.56 2.94 12.66
C ARG A 401 7.46 2.03 13.89
N MET A 402 6.44 2.22 14.73
CA MET A 402 6.36 1.53 16.02
C MET A 402 5.85 0.10 15.90
N PHE A 403 4.81 -0.12 15.09
CA PHE A 403 4.12 -1.39 14.99
C PHE A 403 4.85 -2.42 14.13
N LEU A 404 5.42 -1.99 13.01
CA LEU A 404 6.11 -2.88 12.04
C LEU A 404 7.64 -2.78 12.09
N SER A 405 8.19 -1.84 12.86
CA SER A 405 9.61 -1.44 12.72
C SER A 405 9.95 -1.08 11.26
N GLY A 406 8.99 -0.45 10.57
CA GLY A 406 8.95 -0.27 9.11
C GLY A 406 10.15 0.47 8.53
N GLU A 407 10.74 1.38 9.30
CA GLU A 407 11.91 2.17 8.89
C GLU A 407 13.13 1.32 8.52
N SER A 408 13.23 0.10 9.05
CA SER A 408 14.37 -0.79 8.83
C SER A 408 14.30 -1.57 7.49
N TRP A 409 13.13 -1.62 6.85
CA TRP A 409 12.90 -2.50 5.71
C TRP A 409 12.06 -1.91 4.58
N ILE A 410 11.02 -1.12 4.86
CA ILE A 410 10.18 -0.52 3.80
C ILE A 410 10.97 0.43 2.88
N PRO A 411 11.87 1.31 3.37
CA PRO A 411 12.65 2.20 2.49
C PRO A 411 13.47 1.47 1.42
N LYS A 412 13.88 0.22 1.67
CA LYS A 412 14.66 -0.59 0.73
C LYS A 412 13.87 -0.95 -0.54
N THR A 413 12.54 -0.96 -0.45
CA THR A 413 11.65 -1.19 -1.59
C THR A 413 11.57 0.02 -2.54
N GLY A 414 11.84 1.23 -2.04
CA GLY A 414 11.64 2.49 -2.78
C GLY A 414 10.19 2.96 -2.84
N LEU A 415 9.28 2.30 -2.14
CA LEU A 415 7.85 2.61 -2.12
C LEU A 415 7.53 3.74 -1.13
N PRO A 416 6.48 4.56 -1.42
CA PRO A 416 6.06 5.61 -0.50
C PRO A 416 5.37 5.02 0.73
N PHE A 417 5.58 5.65 1.89
CA PHE A 417 4.85 5.36 3.13
C PHE A 417 4.96 6.54 4.11
N TYR A 418 4.02 6.62 5.05
CA TYR A 418 4.13 7.45 6.23
C TYR A 418 4.66 6.62 7.40
N TYR A 419 5.69 7.15 8.07
CA TYR A 419 6.31 6.48 9.22
C TYR A 419 5.42 6.53 10.45
N ASP A 420 4.82 7.71 10.67
CA ASP A 420 4.12 8.13 11.86
C ASP A 420 2.67 8.45 11.49
N ILE A 421 1.78 8.64 12.47
CA ILE A 421 0.34 8.81 12.24
C ILE A 421 -0.06 10.21 11.80
#